data_AF-A0A6I2WUG3-F1
#
_entry.id   AF-A0A6I2WUG3-F1
#
_cell.length_a   1.000
_cell.length_b   1.000
_cell.length_c   1.000
_cell.angle_alpha   90.00
_cell.angle_beta   90.00
_cell.angle_gamma   90.00
#
_symmetry.space_group_name_H-M   'P 1'
#
loop_
_entity.id
_entity.type
_entity.pdbx_description
1 polymer ?
#
loop_
_entity_poly.entity_id
_entity_poly.type
_entity_poly.pdbx_seq_one_letter_code
_entity_poly.pdbx_strand_id
1 'polypeptide(L)' 'MALVDELRRIALDSGLEEFGIAEAQVLERARRELFARKSAGLSDDMGFTYRNPERSTDPFAAVQGARSVIVAA' A
#
# COMPACT_ATOMS: atom_id res chain seq x y z
N MET A 1 -6.57 19.55 -10.03
CA MET A 1 -6.83 19.73 -8.59
C MET A 1 -8.22 19.25 -8.18
N ALA A 2 -9.29 19.60 -8.91
CA ALA A 2 -10.67 19.23 -8.57
C ALA A 2 -10.93 17.76 -8.13
N LEU A 3 -10.35 16.75 -8.81
CA LEU A 3 -10.58 15.34 -8.46
C LEU A 3 -10.02 14.95 -7.08
N VAL A 4 -8.84 15.44 -6.71
CA VAL A 4 -8.20 15.08 -5.43
C VAL A 4 -9.01 15.67 -4.28
N ASP A 5 -9.49 16.90 -4.44
CA ASP A 5 -10.31 17.58 -3.45
C ASP A 5 -11.68 16.89 -3.30
N GLU A 6 -12.27 16.43 -4.40
CA GLU A 6 -13.51 15.64 -4.38
C GLU A 6 -13.33 14.31 -3.64
N LEU A 7 -12.26 13.57 -3.93
CA LEU A 7 -11.96 12.31 -3.24
C LEU A 7 -11.70 12.52 -1.74
N ARG A 8 -10.98 13.60 -1.38
CA ARG A 8 -10.78 13.97 0.03
C ARG A 8 -12.11 14.27 0.71
N ARG A 9 -13.00 15.03 0.07
CA ARG A 9 -14.33 15.34 0.61
C ARG A 9 -15.15 14.07 0.81
N ILE A 10 -15.17 13.16 -0.16
CA ILE A 10 -15.86 11.86 -0.05
C ILE A 10 -15.33 11.06 1.15
N ALA A 11 -14.00 11.04 1.37
CA ALA A 11 -13.41 10.34 2.50
C ALA A 11 -13.86 10.94 3.84
N LEU A 12 -13.76 12.26 3.99
CA LEU A 12 -14.17 12.96 5.22
C LEU A 12 -15.67 12.83 5.50
N ASP A 13 -16.51 12.98 4.47
CA ASP A 13 -17.96 12.82 4.57
C ASP A 13 -18.35 11.37 4.95
N SER A 14 -17.48 10.39 4.69
CA SER A 14 -17.66 8.98 5.07
C SER A 14 -17.18 8.67 6.50
N GLY A 15 -16.68 9.67 7.23
CA GLY A 15 -16.21 9.52 8.61
C GLY A 15 -14.73 9.11 8.74
N LEU A 16 -13.96 9.16 7.66
CA LEU A 16 -12.50 8.99 7.71
C LEU A 16 -11.87 10.31 8.15
N GLU A 17 -10.83 10.25 8.98
CA GLU A 17 -10.17 11.43 9.54
C GLU A 17 -9.02 11.89 8.65
N GLU A 18 -8.36 10.95 7.96
CA GLU A 18 -7.16 11.21 7.17
C GLU A 18 -7.28 10.74 5.72
N PHE A 19 -6.67 11.50 4.81
CA PHE A 19 -6.64 11.19 3.39
C PHE A 19 -5.28 11.56 2.77
N GLY A 20 -4.66 10.58 2.12
CA GLY A 20 -3.36 10.71 1.48
C GLY A 20 -3.32 10.07 0.09
N ILE A 21 -2.44 10.61 -0.76
CA ILE A 21 -2.13 10.07 -2.08
C ILE A 21 -0.61 9.95 -2.19
N ALA A 22 -0.15 8.81 -2.68
CA ALA A 22 1.24 8.58 -3.06
C ALA A 22 1.31 8.09 -4.51
N GLU A 23 2.46 8.28 -5.15
CA GLU A 23 2.75 7.66 -6.45
C GLU A 23 2.74 6.13 -6.31
N ALA A 24 2.17 5.43 -7.29
CA ALA A 24 2.28 3.99 -7.38
C ALA A 24 3.72 3.63 -7.73
N GLN A 25 4.43 3.08 -6.75
CA GLN A 25 5.80 2.59 -6.90
C GLN A 25 6.00 1.41 -5.97
N VAL A 26 7.02 0.61 -6.25
CA VAL A 26 7.42 -0.47 -5.36
C VAL A 26 7.72 0.08 -3.97
N LEU A 27 7.16 -0.56 -2.94
CA LEU A 27 7.36 -0.20 -1.54
C LEU A 27 8.71 -0.75 -1.04
N GLU A 28 9.81 -0.22 -1.57
CA GLU A 28 11.17 -0.75 -1.38
C GLU A 28 11.59 -0.88 0.09
N ARG A 29 11.21 0.09 0.94
CA ARG A 29 11.50 0.02 2.39
C ARG A 29 10.80 -1.19 3.02
N ALA A 30 9.53 -1.38 2.71
CA ALA A 30 8.76 -2.50 3.23
C ALA A 30 9.27 -3.83 2.67
N ARG A 31 9.59 -3.91 1.38
CA ARG A 31 10.13 -5.10 0.73
C ARG A 31 11.40 -5.61 1.42
N ARG A 32 12.38 -4.72 1.65
CA ARG A 32 13.62 -5.07 2.34
C ARG A 32 13.35 -5.61 3.74
N GLU A 33 12.45 -4.97 4.48
CA GLU A 33 12.09 -5.39 5.83
C GLU A 33 11.38 -6.74 5.85
N LEU A 34 10.47 -7.00 4.89
CA LEU A 34 9.81 -8.30 4.79
C LEU A 34 10.80 -9.43 4.53
N PHE A 35 11.81 -9.21 3.67
CA PHE A 35 12.86 -10.21 3.48
C PHE A 35 13.71 -10.44 4.73
N ALA A 36 14.13 -9.35 5.41
CA ALA A 36 14.93 -9.44 6.63
C ALA A 36 14.17 -10.14 7.78
N ARG A 37 12.89 -9.83 7.95
CA ARG A 37 12.04 -10.46 8.98
C ARG A 37 11.77 -11.93 8.66
N LYS A 38 11.52 -12.26 7.39
CA LYS A 38 11.33 -13.65 6.96
C LYS A 38 12.58 -14.50 7.23
N SER A 39 13.78 -13.99 6.93
CA SER A 39 15.02 -14.73 7.19
C SER A 39 15.30 -14.90 8.69
N ALA A 40 14.83 -13.97 9.53
CA ALA A 40 14.88 -14.08 10.99
C ALA A 40 13.77 -14.96 11.60
N GLY A 41 12.90 -15.58 10.79
CA GLY A 41 11.78 -16.38 11.28
C GLY A 41 10.62 -15.56 11.87
N LEU A 42 10.57 -14.25 11.61
CA LEU A 42 9.57 -13.31 12.13
C LEU A 42 8.38 -13.10 11.18
N SER A 43 8.07 -14.11 10.35
CA SER A 43 6.96 -14.05 9.39
C SER A 43 5.64 -14.61 9.92
N ASP A 44 5.69 -15.43 10.96
CA ASP A 44 4.51 -16.12 11.53
C ASP A 44 3.64 -16.77 10.43
N ASP A 45 2.31 -16.79 10.62
CA ASP A 45 1.33 -17.28 9.64
C ASP A 45 0.88 -16.21 8.60
N MET A 46 1.60 -15.09 8.47
CA MET A 46 1.24 -13.98 7.57
C MET A 46 1.50 -14.30 6.08
N GLY A 47 0.90 -15.38 5.57
CA GLY A 47 1.09 -15.90 4.22
C GLY A 47 0.71 -14.91 3.11
N PHE A 48 -0.28 -14.03 3.34
CA PHE A 48 -0.61 -12.96 2.39
C PHE A 48 0.58 -12.02 2.14
N THR A 49 1.32 -11.69 3.20
CA THR A 49 2.44 -10.74 3.18
C THR A 49 3.78 -11.42 2.84
N TYR A 50 4.08 -12.58 3.45
CA TYR A 50 5.42 -13.18 3.38
C TYR A 50 5.57 -14.31 2.34
N ARG A 51 4.49 -14.82 1.74
CA ARG A 51 4.60 -15.86 0.70
C ARG A 51 5.35 -15.36 -0.53
N ASN A 52 5.05 -14.13 -0.96
CA ASN A 52 5.72 -13.46 -2.06
C ASN A 52 5.85 -11.95 -1.77
N PRO A 53 6.92 -11.53 -1.04
CA PRO A 53 7.16 -10.13 -0.69
C PRO A 53 7.28 -9.20 -1.90
N GLU A 54 7.79 -9.68 -3.04
CA GLU A 54 7.90 -8.90 -4.27
C GLU A 54 6.52 -8.47 -4.75
N ARG A 55 5.58 -9.43 -4.84
CA ARG A 55 4.17 -9.17 -5.19
C ARG A 55 3.45 -8.32 -4.15
N SER A 56 3.61 -8.59 -2.86
CA SER A 56 2.87 -7.87 -1.80
C SER A 56 3.35 -6.43 -1.58
N THR A 57 4.46 -6.03 -2.21
CA THR A 57 5.03 -4.67 -2.14
C THR A 57 5.02 -3.95 -3.48
N ASP A 58 4.39 -4.53 -4.50
CA ASP A 58 4.33 -3.99 -5.85
C ASP A 58 2.88 -3.62 -6.21
N PRO A 59 2.50 -2.33 -6.17
CA PRO A 59 1.18 -1.88 -6.59
C PRO A 59 0.81 -2.25 -8.03
N PHE A 60 1.78 -2.37 -8.94
CA PHE A 60 1.55 -2.75 -10.34
C PHE A 60 1.13 -4.21 -10.48
N ALA A 61 1.52 -5.06 -9.54
CA ALA A 61 1.09 -6.46 -9.48
C ALA A 61 -0.35 -6.61 -8.95
N ALA A 62 -0.87 -5.61 -8.23
CA ALA A 62 -2.26 -5.58 -7.77
C ALA A 62 -3.19 -4.97 -8.82
N VAL A 63 -2.78 -3.85 -9.43
CA VAL A 63 -3.54 -3.15 -10.46
C VAL A 63 -2.58 -2.76 -11.61
N GLN A 64 -2.76 -3.40 -12.76
CA GLN A 64 -1.94 -3.10 -13.94
C GLN A 64 -2.12 -1.64 -14.35
N GLY A 65 -0.99 -0.94 -14.52
CA GLY A 65 -0.99 0.46 -14.93
C GLY A 65 -1.36 1.45 -13.81
N ALA A 66 -1.36 1.02 -12.54
CA ALA A 66 -1.53 1.92 -11.41
C ALA A 66 -0.62 3.14 -11.51
N ARG A 67 -1.14 4.31 -11.13
CA ARG A 67 -0.39 5.59 -11.11
C ARG A 67 -0.26 6.17 -9.72
N SER A 68 -1.22 5.87 -8.85
CA SER A 68 -1.25 6.34 -7.48
C SER A 68 -1.84 5.27 -6.56
N VAL A 69 -1.51 5.38 -5.28
CA VAL A 69 -2.14 4.67 -4.18
C VAL A 69 -2.84 5.71 -3.31
N ILE A 70 -4.13 5.51 -3.05
CA ILE A 70 -4.92 6.34 -2.16
C ILE A 70 -5.06 5.59 -0.84
N VAL A 71 -4.80 6.29 0.27
CA VAL A 71 -5.00 5.76 1.62
C VAL A 71 -5.94 6.71 2.36
N ALA A 72 -6.91 6.15 3.06
CA ALA A 72 -7.77 6.89 3.97
C ALA A 72 -8.03 6.04 5.22
N ALA A 73 -8.08 6.70 6.38
CA ALA A 73 -8.18 6.06 7.70
C ALA A 73 -9.07 6.89 8.62
#